data_AF-A0A8J4DAW7-F1
#
_entry.id   AF-A0A8J4DAW7-F1
#
_cell.length_a   1.000
_cell.length_b   1.000
_cell.length_c   1.000
_cell.angle_alpha   90.00
_cell.angle_beta   90.00
_cell.angle_gamma   90.00
#
_symmetry.space_group_name_H-M   'P 1'
#
loop_
_entity.id
_entity.type
_entity.pdbx_description
1 polymer ?
#
loop_
_entity_poly.entity_id
_entity_poly.type
_entity_poly.pdbx_seq_one_letter_code
_entity_poly.pdbx_strand_id
1 'polypeptide(L)'
;MRGFRFLLRRLLSEPLNTLAAVPVALAVQLPLSWLAGDSWLPDPRLLVHVRNAHKVVHGSNSKAWDRSGHFTPARFEAVLSKYDRDGKGGLTLWEVISFLRGQANLGDVFGMMASAGEWLMTWALLRDSKGVLRREDMRGMYDGTAFYRLAERNGYKHYGMLAARKPAVMKGYA
;
A
#
# COMPACT_ATOMS: atom_id res chain seq x y z
N MET A 1 17.24 24.55 1.11
CA MET A 1 16.21 23.56 1.52
C MET A 1 16.12 22.50 0.44
N ARG A 2 16.54 21.25 0.74
CA ARG A 2 16.71 20.16 -0.25
C ARG A 2 15.37 19.44 -0.44
N GLY A 3 14.67 19.72 -1.54
CA GLY A 3 13.41 19.07 -1.92
C GLY A 3 13.60 17.56 -2.10
N PHE A 4 12.73 16.79 -1.44
CA PHE A 4 12.80 15.34 -1.29
C PHE A 4 12.32 14.62 -2.56
N ARG A 5 12.92 13.47 -2.82
CA ARG A 5 12.78 12.69 -4.07
C ARG A 5 11.96 11.43 -3.80
N PHE A 6 11.00 11.13 -4.68
CA PHE A 6 10.16 9.92 -4.75
C PHE A 6 10.94 8.63 -4.47
N LEU A 7 10.25 7.55 -4.04
CA LEU A 7 10.82 6.21 -3.82
C LEU A 7 11.81 5.79 -4.90
N LEU A 8 11.39 5.94 -6.15
CA LEU A 8 12.18 5.57 -7.30
C LEU A 8 13.20 6.65 -7.66
N ARG A 9 13.04 7.95 -7.38
CA ARG A 9 14.15 8.94 -7.52
C ARG A 9 15.26 8.82 -6.47
N ARG A 10 15.05 8.04 -5.41
CA ARG A 10 16.09 7.61 -4.47
C ARG A 10 16.92 6.44 -5.02
N LEU A 11 16.42 5.73 -6.03
CA LEU A 11 17.02 4.52 -6.64
C LEU A 11 17.33 4.64 -8.16
N LEU A 12 16.59 5.49 -8.89
CA LEU A 12 16.47 5.63 -10.35
C LEU A 12 16.05 7.08 -10.71
N SER A 13 16.88 7.81 -11.45
CA SER A 13 16.54 9.16 -11.95
C SER A 13 15.39 9.12 -12.97
N GLU A 14 14.75 10.26 -13.25
CA GLU A 14 13.92 10.33 -14.47
C GLU A 14 14.81 10.23 -15.72
N PRO A 15 14.29 9.63 -16.82
CA PRO A 15 12.93 9.08 -16.97
C PRO A 15 12.77 7.64 -16.48
N LEU A 16 13.82 7.00 -15.95
CA LEU A 16 13.81 5.59 -15.55
C LEU A 16 12.75 5.28 -14.48
N ASN A 17 12.52 6.20 -13.54
CA ASN A 17 11.43 6.09 -12.58
C ASN A 17 10.06 5.98 -13.28
N THR A 18 9.73 6.95 -14.15
CA THR A 18 8.48 6.92 -14.92
C THR A 18 8.34 5.65 -15.76
N LEU A 19 9.42 5.24 -16.44
CA LEU A 19 9.45 4.01 -17.24
C LEU A 19 9.25 2.75 -16.39
N ALA A 20 9.75 2.71 -15.17
CA ALA A 20 9.56 1.59 -14.25
C ALA A 20 8.16 1.57 -13.61
N ALA A 21 7.53 2.74 -13.42
CA ALA A 21 6.20 2.85 -12.82
C ALA A 21 5.09 2.27 -13.72
N VAL A 22 5.19 2.46 -15.05
CA VAL A 22 4.19 1.96 -16.02
C VAL A 22 4.00 0.43 -15.95
N PRO A 23 5.03 -0.42 -16.07
CA PRO A 23 4.86 -1.87 -15.99
C PRO A 23 4.39 -2.33 -14.61
N VAL A 24 4.82 -1.68 -13.52
CA VAL A 24 4.33 -1.99 -12.17
C VAL A 24 2.83 -1.67 -12.06
N ALA A 25 2.40 -0.52 -12.55
CA ALA A 25 1.00 -0.15 -12.56
C ALA A 25 0.15 -1.13 -13.39
N LEU A 26 0.64 -1.54 -14.57
CA LEU A 26 -0.06 -2.53 -15.40
C LEU A 26 -0.13 -3.91 -14.73
N ALA A 27 0.95 -4.37 -14.09
CA ALA A 27 0.99 -5.65 -13.38
C ALA A 27 -0.01 -5.73 -12.23
N VAL A 28 -0.36 -4.59 -11.61
CA VAL A 28 -1.38 -4.51 -10.57
C VAL A 28 -2.77 -4.28 -11.16
N GLN A 29 -2.91 -3.32 -12.07
CA GLN A 29 -4.21 -2.88 -12.55
C GLN A 29 -4.87 -3.90 -13.49
N LEU A 30 -4.12 -4.61 -14.33
CA LEU A 30 -4.67 -5.61 -15.25
C LEU A 30 -5.37 -6.75 -14.50
N PRO A 31 -4.72 -7.47 -13.56
CA PRO A 31 -5.39 -8.52 -12.80
C PRO A 31 -6.58 -8.00 -11.98
N LEU A 32 -6.44 -6.84 -11.33
CA LEU A 32 -7.54 -6.27 -10.53
C LEU A 32 -8.74 -5.89 -11.40
N SER A 33 -8.51 -5.28 -12.56
CA SER A 33 -9.60 -4.89 -13.48
C SER A 33 -10.33 -6.10 -14.05
N TRP A 34 -9.60 -7.19 -14.31
CA TRP A 34 -10.20 -8.43 -14.79
C TRP A 34 -10.96 -9.18 -13.70
N LEU A 35 -10.32 -9.46 -12.56
CA LEU A 35 -10.88 -10.30 -11.50
C LEU A 35 -12.01 -9.61 -10.72
N ALA A 36 -11.99 -8.28 -10.63
CA ALA A 36 -13.10 -7.50 -10.10
C ALA A 36 -14.14 -7.13 -11.18
N GLY A 37 -13.89 -7.46 -12.46
CA GLY A 37 -14.80 -7.22 -13.57
C GLY A 37 -16.06 -8.08 -13.52
N ASP A 38 -17.08 -7.67 -14.30
CA ASP A 38 -18.27 -8.49 -14.57
C ASP A 38 -18.17 -9.22 -15.91
N SER A 39 -17.12 -8.93 -16.69
CA SER A 39 -16.86 -9.49 -18.02
C SER A 39 -15.80 -10.59 -17.96
N TRP A 40 -15.85 -11.50 -18.92
CA TRP A 40 -14.81 -12.51 -19.11
C TRP A 40 -13.47 -11.92 -19.62
N LEU A 41 -13.51 -10.74 -20.24
CA LEU A 41 -12.33 -10.00 -20.70
C LEU A 41 -12.02 -8.80 -19.78
N PRO A 42 -10.74 -8.41 -19.63
CA PRO A 42 -10.37 -7.20 -18.89
C PRO A 42 -10.98 -5.94 -19.54
N ASP A 43 -11.45 -4.99 -18.72
CA ASP A 43 -11.89 -3.69 -19.21
C ASP A 43 -10.68 -2.94 -19.80
N PRO A 44 -10.70 -2.50 -21.07
CA PRO A 44 -9.58 -1.78 -21.68
C PRO A 44 -9.27 -0.45 -20.99
N ARG A 45 -10.21 0.09 -20.21
CA ARG A 45 -10.02 1.29 -19.36
C ARG A 45 -9.39 0.96 -18.01
N LEU A 46 -9.14 -0.33 -17.74
CA LEU A 46 -8.54 -0.83 -16.51
C LEU A 46 -9.34 -0.46 -15.24
N LEU A 47 -10.67 -0.44 -15.32
CA LEU A 47 -11.53 -0.11 -14.17
C LEU A 47 -11.55 -1.25 -13.15
N VAL A 48 -11.55 -0.89 -11.86
CA VAL A 48 -11.74 -1.84 -10.74
C VAL A 48 -13.10 -1.60 -10.12
N HIS A 49 -13.99 -2.59 -10.20
CA HIS A 49 -15.32 -2.46 -9.61
C HIS A 49 -15.28 -2.74 -8.11
N VAL A 50 -15.41 -1.69 -7.31
CA VAL A 50 -15.35 -1.76 -5.83
C VAL A 50 -16.37 -2.75 -5.25
N ARG A 51 -17.56 -2.88 -5.86
CA ARG A 51 -18.56 -3.88 -5.46
C ARG A 51 -18.03 -5.32 -5.45
N ASN A 52 -17.04 -5.61 -6.29
CA ASN A 52 -16.41 -6.91 -6.46
C ASN A 52 -15.03 -6.99 -5.79
N ALA A 53 -14.62 -5.99 -5.00
CA ALA A 53 -13.29 -5.94 -4.38
C ALA A 53 -13.02 -7.15 -3.46
N HIS A 54 -14.06 -7.75 -2.88
CA HIS A 54 -13.95 -8.98 -2.08
C HIS A 54 -13.38 -10.18 -2.87
N LYS A 55 -13.50 -10.18 -4.21
CA LYS A 55 -12.97 -11.25 -5.08
C LYS A 55 -11.44 -11.24 -5.21
N VAL A 56 -10.83 -10.07 -5.02
CA VAL A 56 -9.38 -9.85 -5.22
C VAL A 56 -8.60 -9.84 -3.90
N VAL A 57 -9.22 -10.30 -2.82
CA VAL A 57 -8.56 -10.50 -1.53
C VAL A 57 -7.81 -11.82 -1.53
N HIS A 58 -6.47 -11.76 -1.51
CA HIS A 58 -5.63 -12.95 -1.39
C HIS A 58 -5.46 -13.41 0.06
N GLY A 59 -5.06 -14.67 0.28
CA GLY A 59 -4.99 -15.29 1.61
C GLY A 59 -3.80 -14.85 2.46
N SER A 60 -2.68 -14.50 1.82
CA SER A 60 -1.42 -14.11 2.46
C SER A 60 -1.33 -12.62 2.78
N ASN A 61 -2.41 -12.03 3.30
CA ASN A 61 -2.52 -10.59 3.58
C ASN A 61 -2.33 -10.26 5.08
N SER A 62 -2.44 -8.99 5.46
CA SER A 62 -2.31 -8.55 6.86
C SER A 62 -3.48 -8.93 7.78
N LYS A 63 -4.63 -9.32 7.19
CA LYS A 63 -5.91 -9.60 7.85
C LYS A 63 -6.52 -8.41 8.61
N ALA A 64 -5.97 -7.21 8.44
CA ALA A 64 -6.50 -5.99 9.03
C ALA A 64 -7.89 -5.64 8.49
N TRP A 65 -8.16 -5.97 7.22
CA TRP A 65 -9.50 -5.96 6.64
C TRP A 65 -10.06 -7.39 6.60
N ASP A 66 -11.34 -7.55 6.88
CA ASP A 66 -12.05 -8.79 6.59
C ASP A 66 -12.49 -8.85 5.10
N ARG A 67 -13.01 -10.00 4.65
CA ARG A 67 -13.50 -10.16 3.27
C ARG A 67 -14.75 -9.34 2.96
N SER A 68 -15.46 -8.89 4.00
CA SER A 68 -16.62 -8.02 3.88
C SER A 68 -16.21 -6.55 3.73
N GLY A 69 -14.92 -6.24 3.82
CA GLY A 69 -14.42 -4.87 3.71
C GLY A 69 -14.58 -4.08 5.00
N HIS A 70 -14.45 -4.70 6.17
CA HIS A 70 -14.35 -4.00 7.45
C HIS A 70 -12.92 -3.96 7.99
N PHE A 71 -12.46 -2.76 8.34
CA PHE A 71 -11.19 -2.58 9.03
C PHE A 71 -11.35 -2.97 10.50
N THR A 72 -10.49 -3.86 10.98
CA THR A 72 -10.44 -4.30 12.38
C THR A 72 -9.19 -3.72 13.07
N PRO A 73 -9.32 -2.65 13.88
CA PRO A 73 -8.18 -2.03 14.56
C PRO A 73 -7.37 -3.03 15.40
N ALA A 74 -8.05 -3.94 16.11
CA ALA A 74 -7.37 -4.94 16.93
C ALA A 74 -6.43 -5.85 16.11
N ARG A 75 -6.81 -6.24 14.88
CA ARG A 75 -5.96 -7.06 14.01
C ARG A 75 -4.79 -6.27 13.46
N PHE A 76 -5.00 -5.00 13.15
CA PHE A 76 -3.92 -4.09 12.76
C PHE A 76 -2.90 -3.92 13.90
N GLU A 77 -3.35 -3.63 15.12
CA GLU A 77 -2.46 -3.49 16.28
C GLU A 77 -1.75 -4.81 16.63
N ALA A 78 -2.39 -5.96 16.41
CA ALA A 78 -1.76 -7.26 16.61
C ALA A 78 -0.54 -7.49 15.71
N VAL A 79 -0.47 -6.86 14.52
CA VAL A 79 0.74 -6.90 13.68
C VAL A 79 1.89 -6.22 14.41
N LEU A 80 1.69 -5.02 14.93
CA LEU A 80 2.72 -4.29 15.65
C LEU A 80 3.11 -5.02 16.93
N SER A 81 2.14 -5.45 17.73
CA SER A 81 2.39 -6.21 18.96
C SER A 81 3.22 -7.47 18.73
N LYS A 82 3.13 -8.10 17.55
CA LYS A 82 3.84 -9.34 17.23
C LYS A 82 5.20 -9.11 16.59
N TYR A 83 5.34 -8.07 15.75
CA TYR A 83 6.51 -7.90 14.88
C TYR A 83 7.37 -6.67 15.22
N ASP A 84 6.87 -5.70 15.97
CA ASP A 84 7.65 -4.56 16.44
C ASP A 84 8.52 -4.96 17.64
N ARG A 85 9.72 -5.48 17.36
CA ARG A 85 10.71 -5.79 18.38
C ARG A 85 11.20 -4.49 19.01
N ASP A 86 11.44 -4.54 20.31
CA ASP A 86 11.93 -3.39 21.09
C ASP A 86 10.92 -2.22 21.21
N GLY A 87 9.67 -2.38 20.75
CA GLY A 87 8.57 -1.45 20.99
C GLY A 87 8.78 -0.05 20.42
N LYS A 88 9.42 0.06 19.25
CA LYS A 88 9.81 1.36 18.67
C LYS A 88 8.68 2.08 17.94
N GLY A 89 7.49 1.50 17.86
CA GLY A 89 6.30 2.04 17.22
C GLY A 89 6.27 1.82 15.70
N GLY A 90 6.86 0.72 15.21
CA GLY A 90 6.90 0.42 13.78
C GLY A 90 7.81 -0.76 13.40
N LEU A 91 7.89 -1.05 12.10
CA LEU A 91 8.60 -2.22 11.56
C LEU A 91 9.84 -1.82 10.75
N THR A 92 10.99 -2.42 11.07
CA THR A 92 12.17 -2.45 10.20
C THR A 92 11.94 -3.36 8.99
N LEU A 93 12.84 -3.33 8.00
CA LEU A 93 12.79 -4.24 6.85
C LEU A 93 12.72 -5.72 7.28
N TRP A 94 13.54 -6.12 8.26
CA TRP A 94 13.60 -7.50 8.72
C TRP A 94 12.33 -7.94 9.45
N GLU A 95 11.68 -7.02 10.15
CA GLU A 95 10.38 -7.26 10.79
C GLU A 95 9.26 -7.30 9.76
N VAL A 96 9.32 -6.49 8.70
CA VAL A 96 8.40 -6.61 7.55
C VAL A 96 8.57 -7.98 6.87
N ILE A 97 9.79 -8.45 6.64
CA ILE A 97 10.05 -9.79 6.07
C ILE A 97 9.53 -10.88 7.01
N SER A 98 9.72 -10.73 8.32
CA SER A 98 9.20 -11.67 9.33
C SER A 98 7.67 -11.69 9.36
N PHE A 99 7.05 -10.51 9.20
CA PHE A 99 5.61 -10.35 9.08
C PHE A 99 5.07 -11.04 7.83
N LEU A 100 5.68 -10.82 6.66
CA LEU A 100 5.32 -11.48 5.40
C LEU A 100 5.38 -13.00 5.51
N ARG A 101 6.48 -13.54 6.04
CA ARG A 101 6.62 -14.99 6.27
C ARG A 101 5.58 -15.53 7.23
N GLY A 102 5.23 -14.76 8.25
CA GLY A 102 4.23 -15.18 9.24
C GLY A 102 2.78 -15.08 8.77
N GLN A 103 2.50 -14.36 7.68
CA GLN A 103 1.18 -14.31 7.03
C GLN A 103 1.10 -15.19 5.77
N ALA A 104 2.23 -15.71 5.28
CA ALA A 104 2.30 -16.57 4.12
C ALA A 104 1.38 -17.80 4.27
N ASN A 105 0.53 -18.02 3.27
CA ASN A 105 -0.27 -19.23 3.16
C ASN A 105 0.31 -20.10 2.04
N LEU A 106 0.67 -21.34 2.35
CA LEU A 106 1.33 -22.27 1.43
C LEU A 106 0.54 -22.47 0.12
N GLY A 107 -0.79 -22.48 0.19
CA GLY A 107 -1.66 -22.64 -0.98
C GLY A 107 -1.86 -21.36 -1.80
N ASP A 108 -1.28 -20.23 -1.40
CA ASP A 108 -1.52 -18.91 -1.97
C ASP A 108 -0.22 -18.27 -2.48
N VAL A 109 0.40 -18.89 -3.47
CA VAL A 109 1.66 -18.41 -4.08
C VAL A 109 1.52 -17.00 -4.64
N PHE A 110 0.41 -16.71 -5.33
CA PHE A 110 0.14 -15.39 -5.87
C PHE A 110 0.02 -14.35 -4.76
N GLY A 111 -0.76 -14.63 -3.71
CA GLY A 111 -0.90 -13.71 -2.59
C GLY A 111 0.39 -13.52 -1.79
N MET A 112 1.26 -14.54 -1.69
CA MET A 112 2.58 -14.36 -1.08
C MET A 112 3.42 -13.34 -1.87
N MET A 113 3.42 -13.42 -3.20
CA MET A 113 4.13 -12.48 -4.07
C MET A 113 3.53 -11.08 -4.01
N ALA A 114 2.20 -10.97 -4.07
CA ALA A 114 1.48 -9.71 -3.97
C ALA A 114 1.77 -9.01 -2.63
N SER A 115 1.61 -9.73 -1.52
CA SER A 115 1.89 -9.24 -0.17
C SER A 115 3.34 -8.76 -0.02
N ALA A 116 4.30 -9.53 -0.55
CA ALA A 116 5.70 -9.11 -0.55
C ALA A 116 5.90 -7.79 -1.31
N GLY A 117 5.33 -7.65 -2.51
CA GLY A 117 5.36 -6.41 -3.27
C GLY A 117 4.77 -5.24 -2.51
N GLU A 118 3.54 -5.40 -2.00
CA GLU A 118 2.79 -4.38 -1.27
C GLU A 118 3.57 -3.86 -0.05
N TRP A 119 4.06 -4.76 0.81
CA TRP A 119 4.70 -4.38 2.07
C TRP A 119 6.14 -3.93 1.90
N LEU A 120 6.90 -4.51 0.97
CA LEU A 120 8.25 -4.04 0.68
C LEU A 120 8.23 -2.65 0.03
N MET A 121 7.29 -2.41 -0.90
CA MET A 121 7.08 -1.08 -1.46
C MET A 121 6.63 -0.08 -0.39
N THR A 122 5.66 -0.46 0.45
CA THR A 122 5.18 0.38 1.55
C THR A 122 6.33 0.77 2.50
N TRP A 123 7.15 -0.19 2.92
CA TRP A 123 8.32 0.09 3.75
C TRP A 123 9.31 0.99 3.04
N ALA A 124 9.62 0.72 1.78
CA ALA A 124 10.58 1.53 1.04
C ALA A 124 10.08 2.98 0.86
N LEU A 125 8.76 3.17 0.67
CA LEU A 125 8.09 4.45 0.42
C LEU A 125 8.02 5.31 1.68
N LEU A 126 7.66 4.69 2.80
CA LEU A 126 7.19 5.40 3.98
C LEU A 126 8.12 5.29 5.19
N ARG A 127 9.17 4.45 5.14
CA ARG A 127 10.13 4.37 6.25
C ARG A 127 10.74 5.72 6.58
N ASP A 128 10.98 5.95 7.85
CA ASP A 128 11.67 7.13 8.34
C ASP A 128 13.20 7.08 8.09
N SER A 129 13.92 8.09 8.57
CA SER A 129 15.37 8.17 8.46
C SER A 129 16.13 7.07 9.20
N LYS A 130 15.49 6.40 10.18
CA LYS A 130 16.04 5.28 10.94
C LYS A 130 15.68 3.92 10.30
N GLY A 131 14.98 3.91 9.17
CA GLY A 131 14.58 2.70 8.47
C GLY A 131 13.36 2.00 9.07
N VAL A 132 12.57 2.71 9.88
CA VAL A 132 11.36 2.19 10.53
C VAL A 132 10.13 2.65 9.76
N LEU A 133 9.29 1.70 9.34
CA LEU A 133 7.95 1.95 8.85
C LEU A 133 7.03 2.17 10.05
N ARG A 134 6.63 3.42 10.27
CA ARG A 134 5.89 3.83 11.47
C ARG A 134 4.44 3.39 11.44
N ARG A 135 3.86 3.11 12.62
CA ARG A 135 2.45 2.72 12.79
C ARG A 135 1.49 3.65 12.06
N GLU A 136 1.68 4.96 12.18
CA GLU A 136 0.81 5.96 11.56
C GLU A 136 0.87 5.93 10.03
N ASP A 137 2.02 5.59 9.46
CA ASP A 137 2.21 5.45 8.01
C ASP A 137 1.61 4.14 7.50
N MET A 138 1.75 3.04 8.27
CA MET A 138 1.05 1.79 7.99
C MET A 138 -0.48 1.97 8.05
N ARG A 139 -0.98 2.66 9.08
CA ARG A 139 -2.42 2.98 9.20
C ARG A 139 -2.89 3.83 8.02
N GLY A 140 -2.04 4.76 7.59
CA GLY A 140 -2.27 5.65 6.47
C GLY A 140 -2.43 4.94 5.12
N MET A 141 -1.85 3.75 4.96
CA MET A 141 -2.06 2.95 3.75
C MET A 141 -3.47 2.39 3.66
N TYR A 142 -4.12 2.12 4.80
CA TYR A 142 -5.48 1.59 4.83
C TYR A 142 -6.57 2.65 4.66
N ASP A 143 -6.32 3.90 5.10
CA ASP A 143 -7.27 5.01 4.98
C ASP A 143 -6.92 6.03 3.88
N GLY A 144 -5.86 5.73 3.10
CA GLY A 144 -5.35 6.56 2.02
C GLY A 144 -4.59 7.81 2.46
N THR A 145 -4.48 8.11 3.77
CA THR A 145 -3.78 9.33 4.24
C THR A 145 -2.27 9.28 4.02
N ALA A 146 -1.67 8.10 3.87
CA ALA A 146 -0.24 7.95 3.62
C ALA A 146 0.24 8.69 2.35
N PHE A 147 -0.55 8.66 1.27
CA PHE A 147 -0.19 9.30 0.01
C PHE A 147 -0.11 10.83 0.12
N TYR A 148 -1.09 11.43 0.80
CA TYR A 148 -1.13 12.88 1.03
C TYR A 148 0.01 13.33 1.96
N ARG A 149 0.27 12.58 3.04
CA ARG A 149 1.41 12.84 3.92
C ARG A 149 2.75 12.71 3.19
N LEU A 150 2.89 11.69 2.34
CA LEU A 150 4.09 11.50 1.52
C LEU A 150 4.27 12.66 0.52
N ALA A 151 3.20 13.14 -0.10
CA ALA A 151 3.25 14.30 -0.98
C ALA A 151 3.75 15.56 -0.25
N GLU A 152 3.24 15.82 0.97
CA GLU A 152 3.69 16.94 1.82
C GLU A 152 5.17 16.81 2.22
N ARG A 153 5.61 15.61 2.65
CA ARG A 153 7.03 15.31 2.94
C ARG A 153 7.93 15.58 1.73
N ASN A 154 7.38 15.44 0.53
CA ASN A 154 8.05 15.70 -0.74
C ASN A 154 7.91 17.15 -1.26
N GLY A 155 7.24 18.03 -0.52
CA GLY A 155 7.06 19.44 -0.91
C GLY A 155 5.91 19.69 -1.89
N TYR A 156 5.10 18.69 -2.20
CA TYR A 156 3.93 18.82 -3.08
C TYR A 156 2.68 19.24 -2.30
N LYS A 157 2.65 20.51 -1.87
CA LYS A 157 1.55 21.06 -1.06
C LYS A 157 0.17 20.95 -1.72
N HIS A 158 0.10 20.95 -3.05
CA HIS A 158 -1.15 20.80 -3.80
C HIS A 158 -1.81 19.41 -3.62
N TYR A 159 -1.02 18.39 -3.31
CA TYR A 159 -1.48 17.03 -3.02
C TYR A 159 -1.48 16.73 -1.53
N GLY A 160 -1.48 17.76 -0.67
CA GLY A 160 -1.50 17.61 0.77
C GLY A 160 -2.88 17.23 1.34
N MET A 161 -2.89 16.87 2.62
CA MET A 161 -4.08 16.44 3.34
C MET A 161 -5.20 17.48 3.30
N LEU A 162 -4.85 18.75 3.46
CA LEU A 162 -5.84 19.84 3.44
C LEU A 162 -6.30 20.19 2.01
N ALA A 163 -5.39 20.15 1.04
CA ALA A 163 -5.65 20.60 -0.32
C ALA A 163 -6.42 19.57 -1.15
N ALA A 164 -6.07 18.28 -1.05
CA ALA A 164 -6.59 17.25 -1.95
C ALA A 164 -7.54 16.24 -1.29
N ARG A 165 -7.34 15.88 -0.02
CA ARG A 165 -8.21 14.89 0.65
C ARG A 165 -9.56 15.47 1.06
N LYS A 166 -9.58 16.68 1.65
CA LYS A 166 -10.85 17.30 2.13
C LYS A 166 -11.91 17.40 1.02
N PRO A 167 -11.58 17.86 -0.22
CA PRO A 167 -12.55 17.85 -1.31
C PRO A 167 -12.99 16.44 -1.76
N ALA A 168 -12.10 15.43 -1.71
CA ALA A 168 -12.43 14.06 -2.09
C ALA A 168 -13.42 13.41 -1.11
N VAL A 169 -13.24 13.62 0.20
CA VAL A 169 -14.17 13.18 1.23
C VAL A 169 -15.54 13.84 1.06
N MET A 170 -15.58 15.14 0.77
CA MET A 170 -16.83 15.86 0.51
C MET A 170 -17.61 15.32 -0.69
N LYS A 171 -16.93 14.68 -1.65
CA LYS A 171 -17.55 14.02 -2.82
C LYS A 171 -17.86 12.54 -2.59
N GLY A 172 -17.56 12.00 -1.40
CA GLY A 172 -17.80 10.60 -1.04
C GLY A 172 -16.80 9.60 -1.65
N TYR A 173 -15.64 10.07 -2.12
CA TYR A 173 -14.61 9.19 -2.70
C TYR A 173 -13.66 8.57 -1.66
N ALA A 174 -13.64 9.09 -0.43
CA ALA A 174 -12.72 8.70 0.64
C ALA A 174 -13.31 8.96 2.04
#